data_AF-A0A7S0WVY9-F1
#
_entry.id   AF-A0A7S0WVY9-F1
#
_cell.length_a   1.000
_cell.length_b   1.000
_cell.length_c   1.000
_cell.angle_alpha   90.00
_cell.angle_beta   90.00
_cell.angle_gamma   90.00
#
_symmetry.space_group_name_H-M   'P 1'
#
loop_
_entity.id
_entity.type
_entity.pdbx_description
1 polymer ?
#
loop_
_entity_poly.entity_id
_entity_poly.type
_entity_poly.pdbx_seq_one_letter_code
_entity_poly.pdbx_strand_id
1 'polypeptide(L)'
;EEGEEDGEGGWEMEDLEIPADVVAEAAAASTSAGPYTVPTAGPPASQKWLDRRTQLAAEHAAAGSFQSAMSLLHRQLGASSFEALRPYFLDLYAASHAVYAGVPGTPSTLTHIDRSYNAEASLQPPQSPSLLYTLPALEEALKAGYKLVTEGKFGDALKAFTRMLHVIPLTVVDSRKEVDDVKELITICKEYHIALRCELKRKELGEGDISRSMELAAYFTHCSLQPVHLALSLRSAMSIFFKNKQLATCAHFCRRLLELNPGAKIMEQARQVLTACEKAPVDAHKINYDPRNPFDICSITFTPVYKGSKYAEDPYTGARFQTECEGQISPLGEFVKIGADASGLLISPTQVR
;
A
#
# COMPACT_ATOMS: atom_id res chain seq x y z
N GLU A 1 69.55 14.03 45.46
CA GLU A 1 69.14 15.42 45.19
C GLU A 1 69.13 15.61 43.69
N GLU A 2 67.96 16.08 43.19
CA GLU A 2 67.69 16.81 41.92
C GLU A 2 67.98 16.08 40.58
N GLY A 3 67.13 16.12 39.54
CA GLY A 3 65.90 16.87 39.23
C GLY A 3 65.09 16.14 38.11
N GLU A 4 63.77 16.26 38.10
CA GLU A 4 62.94 17.08 37.16
C GLU A 4 62.89 16.51 35.72
N GLU A 5 61.76 15.88 35.37
CA GLU A 5 60.68 16.39 34.49
C GLU A 5 61.13 16.54 33.02
N ASP A 6 60.50 15.79 32.10
CA ASP A 6 59.95 16.36 30.86
C ASP A 6 59.25 15.32 29.95
N GLY A 7 57.98 15.59 29.70
CA GLY A 7 57.22 15.35 28.46
C GLY A 7 57.34 14.00 27.73
N GLU A 8 56.37 13.12 27.94
CA GLU A 8 55.94 12.17 26.91
C GLU A 8 55.28 12.94 25.74
N GLY A 9 56.11 13.54 24.90
CA GLY A 9 55.74 13.98 23.56
C GLY A 9 55.59 12.75 22.67
N GLY A 10 54.40 12.14 22.68
CA GLY A 10 54.01 11.15 21.69
C GLY A 10 54.09 11.78 20.30
N TRP A 11 54.92 11.21 19.43
CA TRP A 11 55.00 11.64 18.04
C TRP A 11 53.67 11.25 17.36
N GLU A 12 52.78 12.23 17.16
CA GLU A 12 51.57 12.10 16.32
C GLU A 12 51.99 11.75 14.88
N MET A 13 52.01 10.45 14.58
CA MET A 13 52.19 9.90 13.23
C MET A 13 50.84 9.85 12.47
N GLU A 14 50.05 10.92 12.50
CA GLU A 14 48.73 10.94 11.85
C GLU A 14 48.64 11.74 10.54
N ASP A 15 49.71 12.35 10.03
CA ASP A 15 49.66 13.07 8.74
C ASP A 15 50.94 12.92 7.88
N LEU A 16 51.22 11.69 7.45
CA LEU A 16 52.15 11.43 6.34
C LEU A 16 51.34 11.13 5.08
N GLU A 17 50.74 12.18 4.50
CA GLU A 17 50.27 12.13 3.11
C GLU A 17 51.49 12.03 2.19
N ILE A 18 51.69 10.83 1.61
CA ILE A 18 52.77 10.60 0.65
C ILE A 18 52.49 11.48 -0.57
N PRO A 19 53.40 12.39 -0.97
CA PRO A 19 53.21 13.23 -2.13
C PRO A 19 52.96 12.37 -3.38
N ALA A 20 51.99 12.78 -4.20
CA ALA A 20 51.58 12.04 -5.41
C ALA A 20 52.77 11.69 -6.32
N ASP A 21 53.81 12.51 -6.27
CA ASP A 21 55.06 12.44 -7.00
C ASP A 21 55.86 11.17 -6.65
N VAL A 22 55.86 10.78 -5.37
CA VAL A 22 56.61 9.61 -4.87
C VAL A 22 55.87 8.30 -5.20
N VAL A 23 54.53 8.35 -5.22
CA VAL A 23 53.68 7.24 -5.68
C VAL A 23 53.80 7.06 -7.19
N ALA A 24 53.92 8.16 -7.95
CA ALA A 24 54.13 8.14 -9.39
C ALA A 24 55.52 7.59 -9.78
N GLU A 25 56.58 7.93 -9.04
CA GLU A 25 57.92 7.36 -9.24
C GLU A 25 57.98 5.85 -8.92
N ALA A 26 57.30 5.39 -7.87
CA ALA A 26 57.18 3.96 -7.56
C ALA A 26 56.41 3.19 -8.65
N ALA A 27 55.38 3.80 -9.23
CA ALA A 27 54.67 3.23 -10.37
C ALA A 27 55.53 3.23 -11.65
N ALA A 28 56.37 4.25 -11.89
CA ALA A 28 57.28 4.30 -13.03
C ALA A 28 58.40 3.23 -12.96
N ALA A 29 58.83 2.85 -11.76
CA ALA A 29 59.78 1.75 -11.53
C ALA A 29 59.22 0.34 -11.87
N SER A 30 57.90 0.20 -12.01
CA SER A 30 57.21 -1.05 -12.40
C SER A 30 57.09 -1.25 -13.92
N THR A 31 58.00 -0.66 -14.71
CA THR A 31 57.98 -0.74 -16.18
C THR A 31 58.59 -2.03 -16.76
N SER A 32 59.04 -2.97 -15.93
CA SER A 32 59.20 -4.37 -16.37
C SER A 32 57.83 -5.05 -16.35
N ALA A 33 57.34 -5.53 -17.49
CA ALA A 33 56.07 -6.24 -17.61
C ALA A 33 56.01 -7.42 -16.63
N GLY A 34 55.43 -7.19 -15.45
CA GLY A 34 55.09 -8.25 -14.50
C GLY A 34 54.08 -9.22 -15.12
N PRO A 35 53.87 -10.40 -14.52
CA PRO A 35 52.84 -11.33 -14.99
C PRO A 35 51.48 -10.61 -14.99
N TYR A 36 50.78 -10.66 -16.13
CA TYR A 36 49.45 -10.05 -16.25
C TYR A 36 48.49 -10.67 -15.24
N THR A 37 47.93 -9.84 -14.36
CA THR A 37 46.91 -10.24 -13.39
C THR A 37 45.53 -9.79 -13.88
N VAL A 38 44.59 -10.73 -13.93
CA VAL A 38 43.19 -10.44 -14.29
C VAL A 38 42.58 -9.55 -13.19
N PRO A 39 41.94 -8.42 -13.53
CA PRO A 39 41.29 -7.56 -12.55
C PRO A 39 40.11 -8.27 -11.90
N THR A 40 39.93 -8.06 -10.59
CA THR A 40 38.77 -8.54 -9.86
C THR A 40 37.53 -7.71 -10.22
N ALA A 41 36.41 -8.39 -10.51
CA ALA A 41 35.15 -7.71 -10.77
C ALA A 41 34.71 -6.89 -9.55
N GLY A 42 34.35 -5.62 -9.78
CA GLY A 42 33.77 -4.76 -8.76
C GLY A 42 32.31 -5.14 -8.44
N PRO A 43 31.77 -4.65 -7.30
CA PRO A 43 30.38 -4.91 -6.94
C PRO A 43 29.41 -4.27 -7.96
N PRO A 44 28.34 -4.98 -8.37
CA PRO A 44 27.33 -4.45 -9.27
C PRO A 44 26.56 -3.30 -8.62
N ALA A 45 25.94 -2.44 -9.45
CA ALA A 45 25.19 -1.29 -8.95
C ALA A 45 23.99 -1.70 -8.07
N SER A 46 23.34 -2.82 -8.36
CA SER A 46 22.27 -3.38 -7.51
C SER A 46 22.74 -3.70 -6.10
N GLN A 47 23.97 -4.20 -5.93
CA GLN A 47 24.54 -4.46 -4.61
C GLN A 47 24.85 -3.15 -3.88
N LYS A 48 25.40 -2.16 -4.60
CA LYS A 48 25.68 -0.83 -4.03
C LYS A 48 24.44 -0.12 -3.50
N TRP A 49 23.28 -0.31 -4.13
CA TRP A 49 22.00 0.19 -3.59
C TRP A 49 21.67 -0.44 -2.22
N LEU A 50 21.97 -1.73 -2.03
CA LEU A 50 21.69 -2.46 -0.80
C LEU A 50 22.72 -2.22 0.31
N ASP A 51 23.97 -1.90 -0.04
CA ASP A 51 25.06 -1.64 0.91
C ASP A 51 24.75 -0.47 1.86
N ARG A 52 23.83 0.43 1.46
CA ARG A 52 23.32 1.54 2.28
C ARG A 52 22.34 1.10 3.38
N ARG A 53 22.10 -0.20 3.55
CA ARG A 53 21.17 -0.77 4.53
C ARG A 53 19.75 -0.20 4.43
N THR A 54 19.31 0.09 3.21
CA THR A 54 17.93 0.56 2.96
C THR A 54 16.93 -0.42 3.55
N GLN A 55 15.91 0.11 4.23
CA GLN A 55 14.83 -0.67 4.82
C GLN A 55 13.57 -0.68 3.91
N LEU A 56 13.68 -0.11 2.71
CA LEU A 56 12.58 0.03 1.76
C LEU A 56 12.44 -1.21 0.89
N ALA A 57 11.33 -1.94 1.01
CA ALA A 57 11.11 -3.17 0.26
C ALA A 57 11.15 -2.98 -1.26
N ALA A 58 10.68 -1.83 -1.75
CA ALA A 58 10.71 -1.46 -3.16
C ALA A 58 12.12 -1.47 -3.76
N GLU A 59 13.11 -0.95 -3.02
CA GLU A 59 14.50 -0.87 -3.48
C GLU A 59 15.17 -2.26 -3.50
N HIS A 60 14.83 -3.13 -2.54
CA HIS A 60 15.28 -4.53 -2.54
C HIS A 60 14.69 -5.32 -3.71
N ALA A 61 13.42 -5.10 -4.04
CA ALA A 61 12.77 -5.73 -5.18
C ALA A 61 13.38 -5.24 -6.51
N ALA A 62 13.56 -3.93 -6.65
CA ALA A 62 14.24 -3.33 -7.80
C ALA A 62 15.69 -3.82 -7.98
N ALA A 63 16.42 -4.08 -6.89
CA ALA A 63 17.77 -4.63 -6.93
C ALA A 63 17.82 -6.14 -7.28
N GLY A 64 16.67 -6.83 -7.36
CA GLY A 64 16.57 -8.28 -7.58
C GLY A 64 16.73 -9.13 -6.32
N SER A 65 16.88 -8.51 -5.14
CA SER A 65 16.96 -9.22 -3.85
C SER A 65 15.55 -9.48 -3.28
N PHE A 66 14.79 -10.33 -3.98
CA PHE A 66 13.39 -10.59 -3.62
C PHE A 66 13.23 -11.20 -2.23
N GLN A 67 14.16 -12.06 -1.79
CA GLN A 67 14.10 -12.64 -0.45
C GLN A 67 14.21 -11.58 0.65
N SER A 68 15.09 -10.60 0.47
CA SER A 68 15.24 -9.50 1.42
C SER A 68 14.01 -8.59 1.41
N ALA A 69 13.48 -8.26 0.22
CA ALA A 69 12.24 -7.51 0.07
C ALA A 69 11.06 -8.20 0.78
N MET A 70 10.90 -9.52 0.59
CA MET A 70 9.87 -10.31 1.27
C MET A 70 10.04 -10.31 2.78
N SER A 71 11.28 -10.45 3.28
CA SER A 71 11.55 -10.38 4.72
C SER A 71 11.21 -9.01 5.32
N LEU A 72 11.46 -7.92 4.58
CA LEU A 72 11.09 -6.57 5.00
C LEU A 72 9.57 -6.41 5.07
N LEU A 73 8.84 -6.81 4.02
CA LEU A 73 7.37 -6.74 4.00
C LEU A 73 6.74 -7.64 5.06
N HIS A 74 7.32 -8.80 5.35
CA HIS A 74 6.86 -9.66 6.44
C HIS A 74 6.93 -8.94 7.79
N ARG A 75 8.08 -8.33 8.11
CA ARG A 75 8.30 -7.61 9.37
C ARG A 75 7.50 -6.30 9.45
N GLN A 76 7.35 -5.60 8.33
CA GLN A 76 6.71 -4.28 8.28
C GLN A 76 5.19 -4.35 8.21
N LEU A 77 4.65 -5.30 7.46
CA LEU A 77 3.22 -5.39 7.13
C LEU A 77 2.56 -6.71 7.53
N GLY A 78 3.30 -7.68 8.08
CA GLY A 78 2.76 -9.02 8.33
C GLY A 78 2.47 -9.81 7.05
N ALA A 79 3.16 -9.50 5.95
CA ALA A 79 3.01 -10.21 4.67
C ALA A 79 3.42 -11.68 4.80
N SER A 80 2.54 -12.60 4.42
CA SER A 80 2.75 -14.05 4.54
C SER A 80 2.61 -14.80 3.21
N SER A 81 1.79 -14.29 2.28
CA SER A 81 1.60 -14.83 0.94
C SER A 81 2.10 -13.84 -0.09
N PHE A 82 3.12 -14.20 -0.86
CA PHE A 82 3.73 -13.28 -1.83
C PHE A 82 3.30 -13.52 -3.28
N GLU A 83 2.39 -14.47 -3.52
CA GLU A 83 1.94 -14.81 -4.88
C GLU A 83 1.24 -13.63 -5.55
N ALA A 84 0.39 -12.90 -4.80
CA ALA A 84 -0.29 -11.71 -5.29
C ALA A 84 0.68 -10.56 -5.62
N LEU A 85 1.86 -10.52 -4.98
CA LEU A 85 2.87 -9.47 -5.16
C LEU A 85 3.89 -9.80 -6.27
N ARG A 86 3.97 -11.06 -6.73
CA ARG A 86 4.89 -11.53 -7.78
C ARG A 86 4.96 -10.62 -9.01
N PRO A 87 3.85 -10.26 -9.69
CA PRO A 87 3.93 -9.44 -10.89
C PRO A 87 4.52 -8.05 -10.61
N TYR A 88 4.23 -7.47 -9.45
CA TYR A 88 4.73 -6.14 -9.07
C TYR A 88 6.24 -6.17 -8.75
N PHE A 89 6.73 -7.26 -8.17
CA PHE A 89 8.17 -7.46 -7.94
C PHE A 89 8.94 -7.58 -9.26
N LEU A 90 8.37 -8.32 -10.22
CA LEU A 90 8.95 -8.47 -11.55
C LEU A 90 8.91 -7.16 -12.34
N ASP A 91 7.81 -6.41 -12.27
CA ASP A 91 7.67 -5.10 -12.90
C ASP A 91 8.73 -4.12 -12.37
N LEU A 92 8.96 -4.08 -11.06
CA LEU A 92 10.02 -3.25 -10.45
C LEU A 92 11.39 -3.65 -10.95
N TYR A 93 11.71 -4.94 -10.89
CA TYR A 93 12.99 -5.44 -11.38
C TYR A 93 13.18 -5.10 -12.85
N ALA A 94 12.19 -5.33 -13.71
CA ALA A 94 12.27 -5.01 -15.13
C ALA A 94 12.43 -3.51 -15.38
N ALA A 95 11.75 -2.65 -14.61
CA ALA A 95 11.81 -1.20 -14.77
C ALA A 95 13.15 -0.58 -14.31
N SER A 96 13.85 -1.21 -13.37
CA SER A 96 15.12 -0.70 -12.83
C SER A 96 16.35 -1.14 -13.66
N HIS A 97 16.16 -1.94 -14.71
CA HIS A 97 17.24 -2.44 -15.54
C HIS A 97 17.02 -2.12 -17.03
N ALA A 98 18.10 -1.77 -17.72
CA ALA A 98 18.16 -1.64 -19.17
C ALA A 98 19.15 -2.66 -19.74
N VAL A 99 18.94 -3.06 -21.00
CA VAL A 99 19.89 -3.93 -21.70
C VAL A 99 20.59 -3.12 -22.77
N TYR A 100 21.92 -3.08 -22.69
CA TYR A 100 22.77 -2.38 -23.65
C TYR A 100 23.53 -3.40 -24.52
N ALA A 101 23.31 -3.35 -25.83
CA ALA A 101 24.08 -4.13 -26.78
C ALA A 101 25.38 -3.39 -27.10
N GLY A 102 26.51 -4.00 -26.75
CA GLY A 102 27.83 -3.47 -27.05
C GLY A 102 28.28 -3.84 -28.46
N VAL A 103 29.41 -4.55 -28.54
CA VAL A 103 30.01 -4.95 -29.82
C VAL A 103 29.23 -6.10 -30.45
N PRO A 104 28.98 -6.10 -31.77
CA PRO A 104 28.36 -7.23 -32.45
C PRO A 104 29.12 -8.54 -32.20
N GLY A 105 28.40 -9.61 -31.86
CA GLY A 105 28.98 -10.91 -31.54
C GLY A 105 29.32 -11.12 -30.05
N THR A 106 29.13 -10.12 -29.19
CA THR A 106 29.21 -10.26 -27.72
C THR A 106 27.83 -10.24 -27.07
N PRO A 107 27.65 -10.86 -25.89
CA PRO A 107 26.38 -10.81 -25.18
C PRO A 107 26.08 -9.36 -24.72
N SER A 108 24.80 -8.99 -24.76
CA SER A 108 24.34 -7.72 -24.23
C SER A 108 24.61 -7.62 -22.72
N THR A 109 24.91 -6.41 -22.26
CA THR A 109 25.17 -6.13 -20.85
C THR A 109 23.91 -5.57 -20.19
N LEU A 110 23.60 -6.07 -18.99
CA LEU A 110 22.55 -5.51 -18.15
C LEU A 110 23.08 -4.28 -17.42
N THR A 111 22.39 -3.16 -17.58
CA THR A 111 22.72 -1.88 -16.95
C THR A 111 21.64 -1.51 -15.96
N HIS A 112 22.04 -1.00 -14.79
CA HIS A 112 21.13 -0.57 -13.73
C HIS A 112 20.81 0.91 -13.89
N ILE A 113 19.52 1.27 -13.83
CA ILE A 113 19.06 2.66 -13.94
C ILE A 113 18.93 3.26 -12.55
N ASP A 114 19.68 4.33 -12.28
CA ASP A 114 19.70 5.01 -11.00
C ASP A 114 18.85 6.29 -11.02
N ARG A 115 17.99 6.49 -10.01
CA ARG A 115 17.17 7.71 -9.89
C ARG A 115 17.96 8.94 -9.45
N SER A 116 19.09 8.74 -8.80
CA SER A 116 19.95 9.78 -8.23
C SER A 116 21.07 10.22 -9.18
N TYR A 117 21.01 9.81 -10.45
CA TYR A 117 21.98 10.21 -11.45
C TYR A 117 22.02 11.74 -11.62
N ASN A 118 23.21 12.32 -11.45
CA ASN A 118 23.49 13.71 -11.75
C ASN A 118 24.65 13.79 -12.77
N ALA A 119 24.40 14.44 -13.91
CA ALA A 119 25.39 14.60 -14.97
C ALA A 119 26.62 15.40 -14.52
N GLU A 120 26.46 16.33 -13.59
CA GLU A 120 27.55 17.15 -13.04
C GLU A 120 28.41 16.38 -12.03
N ALA A 121 27.92 15.25 -11.51
CA ALA A 121 28.57 14.42 -10.50
C ALA A 121 28.64 12.95 -10.93
N SER A 122 29.09 12.70 -12.17
CA SER A 122 29.09 11.38 -12.82
C SER A 122 29.92 10.29 -12.13
N LEU A 123 30.81 10.67 -11.21
CA LEU A 123 31.63 9.76 -10.40
C LEU A 123 30.93 9.30 -9.11
N GLN A 124 29.75 9.85 -8.78
CA GLN A 124 29.03 9.44 -7.59
C GLN A 124 28.60 7.97 -7.70
N PRO A 125 28.77 7.18 -6.61
CA PRO A 125 28.30 5.80 -6.62
C PRO A 125 26.78 5.79 -6.72
N PRO A 126 26.21 4.79 -7.42
CA PRO A 126 24.77 4.63 -7.51
C PRO A 126 24.15 4.55 -6.12
N GLN A 127 23.07 5.29 -5.89
CA GLN A 127 22.46 5.44 -4.56
C GLN A 127 21.10 4.79 -4.45
N SER A 128 20.31 4.80 -5.52
CA SER A 128 18.96 4.26 -5.46
C SER A 128 18.43 3.83 -6.84
N PRO A 129 17.68 2.73 -6.93
CA PRO A 129 17.06 2.32 -8.19
C PRO A 129 16.04 3.33 -8.70
N SER A 130 15.88 3.38 -10.02
CA SER A 130 14.68 3.95 -10.63
C SER A 130 13.47 3.08 -10.30
N LEU A 131 12.38 3.70 -9.85
CA LEU A 131 11.17 3.01 -9.39
C LEU A 131 10.01 3.29 -10.33
N LEU A 132 9.23 2.25 -10.63
CA LEU A 132 8.08 2.33 -11.54
C LEU A 132 6.89 3.07 -10.92
N TYR A 133 6.68 2.89 -9.61
CA TYR A 133 5.47 3.33 -8.94
C TYR A 133 5.70 4.64 -8.19
N THR A 134 4.83 5.61 -8.45
CA THR A 134 4.90 6.96 -7.88
C THR A 134 3.57 7.36 -7.25
N LEU A 135 3.60 8.29 -6.29
CA LEU A 135 2.39 8.80 -5.64
C LEU A 135 1.40 9.44 -6.64
N PRO A 136 1.82 10.28 -7.61
CA PRO A 136 0.90 10.82 -8.61
C PRO A 136 0.20 9.74 -9.44
N ALA A 137 0.89 8.64 -9.77
CA ALA A 137 0.29 7.53 -10.50
C ALA A 137 -0.77 6.80 -9.66
N LEU A 138 -0.59 6.71 -8.34
CA LEU A 138 -1.59 6.18 -7.42
C LEU A 138 -2.82 7.09 -7.30
N GLU A 139 -2.64 8.41 -7.27
CA GLU A 139 -3.74 9.37 -7.26
C GLU A 139 -4.59 9.30 -8.54
N GLU A 140 -3.95 9.15 -9.70
CA GLU A 140 -4.65 8.93 -10.97
C GLU A 140 -5.39 7.58 -10.99
N ALA A 141 -4.79 6.52 -10.44
CA ALA A 141 -5.45 5.24 -10.28
C ALA A 141 -6.68 5.34 -9.35
N LEU A 142 -6.61 6.16 -8.30
CA LEU A 142 -7.74 6.43 -7.41
C LEU A 142 -8.91 7.08 -8.15
N LYS A 143 -8.64 8.13 -8.94
CA LYS A 143 -9.66 8.80 -9.76
C LYS A 143 -10.30 7.85 -10.75
N ALA A 144 -9.51 6.97 -11.38
CA ALA A 144 -10.02 5.92 -12.26
C ALA A 144 -10.92 4.93 -11.51
N GLY A 145 -10.53 4.53 -10.29
CA GLY A 145 -11.34 3.69 -9.39
C GLY A 145 -12.70 4.32 -9.10
N TYR A 146 -12.74 5.61 -8.75
CA TYR A 146 -14.00 6.34 -8.51
C TYR A 146 -14.92 6.36 -9.72
N LYS A 147 -14.36 6.56 -10.92
CA LYS A 147 -15.13 6.51 -12.16
C LYS A 147 -15.77 5.14 -12.36
N LEU A 148 -15.05 4.05 -12.14
CA LEU A 148 -15.58 2.68 -12.25
C LEU A 148 -16.72 2.41 -11.24
N VAL A 149 -16.61 2.94 -10.02
CA VAL A 149 -17.66 2.84 -9.00
C VAL A 149 -18.92 3.60 -9.45
N THR A 150 -18.76 4.81 -9.97
CA THR A 150 -19.86 5.61 -10.52
C THR A 150 -20.54 4.93 -11.71
N GLU A 151 -19.77 4.27 -12.57
CA GLU A 151 -20.27 3.49 -13.72
C GLU A 151 -20.93 2.15 -13.32
N GLY A 152 -20.81 1.73 -12.06
CA GLY A 152 -21.37 0.46 -11.57
C GLY A 152 -20.55 -0.79 -11.94
N LYS A 153 -19.32 -0.62 -12.46
CA LYS A 153 -18.39 -1.71 -12.80
C LYS A 153 -17.64 -2.20 -11.56
N PHE A 154 -18.37 -2.73 -10.57
CA PHE A 154 -17.81 -3.06 -9.26
C PHE A 154 -16.72 -4.13 -9.28
N GLY A 155 -16.77 -5.09 -10.22
CA GLY A 155 -15.70 -6.08 -10.37
C GLY A 155 -14.38 -5.48 -10.83
N ASP A 156 -14.42 -4.55 -11.78
CA ASP A 156 -13.22 -3.86 -12.27
C ASP A 156 -12.72 -2.83 -11.25
N ALA A 157 -13.63 -2.13 -10.59
CA ALA A 157 -13.30 -1.22 -9.49
C ALA A 157 -12.58 -1.98 -8.36
N LEU A 158 -13.07 -3.17 -7.98
CA LEU A 158 -12.45 -3.99 -6.94
C LEU A 158 -11.00 -4.32 -7.32
N LYS A 159 -10.77 -4.83 -8.54
CA LYS A 159 -9.42 -5.12 -9.05
C LYS A 159 -8.51 -3.89 -9.03
N ALA A 160 -9.03 -2.71 -9.37
CA ALA A 160 -8.27 -1.46 -9.34
C ALA A 160 -7.83 -1.11 -7.91
N PHE A 161 -8.73 -1.17 -6.93
CA PHE A 161 -8.38 -0.91 -5.52
C PHE A 161 -7.45 -2.00 -4.94
N THR A 162 -7.63 -3.27 -5.30
CA THR A 162 -6.71 -4.35 -4.92
C THR A 162 -5.31 -4.10 -5.49
N ARG A 163 -5.21 -3.70 -6.76
CA ARG A 163 -3.94 -3.32 -7.39
C ARG A 163 -3.26 -2.18 -6.65
N MET A 164 -4.00 -1.16 -6.24
CA MET A 164 -3.44 -0.04 -5.47
C MET A 164 -2.86 -0.53 -4.13
N LEU A 165 -3.57 -1.41 -3.42
CA LEU A 165 -3.09 -2.01 -2.16
C LEU A 165 -1.83 -2.89 -2.35
N HIS A 166 -1.59 -3.44 -3.53
CA HIS A 166 -0.34 -4.15 -3.84
C HIS A 166 0.82 -3.21 -4.18
N VAL A 167 0.51 -2.08 -4.83
CA VAL A 167 1.52 -1.11 -5.29
C VAL A 167 2.01 -0.21 -4.16
N ILE A 168 1.14 0.17 -3.22
CA ILE A 168 1.47 1.10 -2.14
C ILE A 168 2.72 0.68 -1.32
N PRO A 169 2.85 -0.58 -0.85
CA PRO A 169 4.05 -1.05 -0.14
C PRO A 169 5.36 -0.98 -0.96
N LEU A 170 5.21 -0.83 -2.27
CA LEU A 170 6.28 -0.84 -3.26
C LEU A 170 6.54 0.56 -3.85
N THR A 171 5.94 1.59 -3.26
CA THR A 171 6.21 3.00 -3.59
C THR A 171 7.24 3.59 -2.63
N VAL A 172 8.03 4.54 -3.12
CA VAL A 172 8.94 5.32 -2.29
C VAL A 172 8.59 6.80 -2.39
N VAL A 173 8.51 7.46 -1.25
CA VAL A 173 8.20 8.89 -1.12
C VAL A 173 9.28 9.61 -0.31
N ASP A 174 9.45 10.90 -0.58
CA ASP A 174 10.60 11.66 -0.07
C ASP A 174 10.27 12.41 1.23
N SER A 175 9.00 12.80 1.41
CA SER A 175 8.57 13.62 2.56
C SER A 175 7.65 12.88 3.53
N ARG A 176 7.66 13.31 4.80
CA ARG A 176 6.72 12.80 5.81
C ARG A 176 5.26 13.13 5.49
N LYS A 177 5.01 14.25 4.79
CA LYS A 177 3.67 14.62 4.37
C LYS A 177 3.11 13.61 3.36
N GLU A 178 3.90 13.23 2.37
CA GLU A 178 3.51 12.20 1.40
C GLU A 178 3.29 10.83 2.06
N VAL A 179 4.03 10.51 3.14
CA VAL A 179 3.76 9.30 3.93
C VAL A 179 2.36 9.33 4.54
N ASP A 180 1.93 10.49 5.08
CA ASP A 180 0.60 10.63 5.64
C ASP A 180 -0.49 10.58 4.56
N ASP A 181 -0.24 11.19 3.39
CA ASP A 181 -1.13 11.11 2.22
C ASP A 181 -1.30 9.64 1.74
N VAL A 182 -0.23 8.84 1.74
CA VAL A 182 -0.29 7.40 1.39
C VAL A 182 -1.05 6.59 2.45
N LYS A 183 -0.93 6.92 3.73
CA LYS A 183 -1.73 6.25 4.79
C LYS A 183 -3.23 6.57 4.66
N GLU A 184 -3.56 7.81 4.30
CA GLU A 184 -4.94 8.18 3.98
C GLU A 184 -5.41 7.39 2.75
N LEU A 185 -4.57 7.26 1.72
CA LEU A 185 -4.88 6.46 0.53
C LEU A 185 -5.17 4.99 0.86
N ILE A 186 -4.41 4.37 1.77
CA ILE A 186 -4.67 3.00 2.24
C ILE A 186 -6.05 2.93 2.90
N THR A 187 -6.38 3.91 3.74
CA THR A 187 -7.68 3.97 4.42
C THR A 187 -8.81 4.07 3.40
N ILE A 188 -8.68 4.93 2.39
CA ILE A 188 -9.65 5.05 1.30
C ILE A 188 -9.76 3.72 0.55
N CYS A 189 -8.65 3.12 0.12
CA CYS A 189 -8.66 1.87 -0.61
C CYS A 189 -9.33 0.75 0.19
N LYS A 190 -9.03 0.65 1.49
CA LYS A 190 -9.68 -0.29 2.42
C LYS A 190 -11.20 -0.12 2.44
N GLU A 191 -11.68 1.09 2.67
CA GLU A 191 -13.11 1.39 2.75
C GLU A 191 -13.83 1.02 1.45
N TYR A 192 -13.30 1.44 0.29
CA TYR A 192 -13.86 1.08 -1.01
C TYR A 192 -13.81 -0.42 -1.28
N HIS A 193 -12.70 -1.08 -0.94
CA HIS A 193 -12.53 -2.51 -1.16
C HIS A 193 -13.55 -3.32 -0.35
N ILE A 194 -13.73 -3.02 0.95
CA ILE A 194 -14.74 -3.65 1.80
C ILE A 194 -16.15 -3.40 1.24
N ALA A 195 -16.43 -2.15 0.88
CA ALA A 195 -17.73 -1.73 0.38
C ALA A 195 -18.12 -2.47 -0.91
N LEU A 196 -17.18 -2.58 -1.86
CA LEU A 196 -17.36 -3.30 -3.12
C LEU A 196 -17.51 -4.81 -2.91
N ARG A 197 -16.74 -5.43 -2.00
CA ARG A 197 -16.91 -6.84 -1.65
C ARG A 197 -18.29 -7.13 -1.07
N CYS A 198 -18.80 -6.25 -0.19
CA CYS A 198 -20.14 -6.40 0.39
C CYS A 198 -21.20 -6.37 -0.70
N GLU A 199 -21.11 -5.41 -1.63
CA GLU A 199 -22.07 -5.25 -2.72
C GLU A 199 -22.00 -6.40 -3.73
N LEU A 200 -20.81 -6.90 -4.06
CA LEU A 200 -20.65 -8.09 -4.90
C LEU A 200 -21.23 -9.33 -4.22
N LYS A 201 -20.97 -9.53 -2.92
CA LYS A 201 -21.53 -10.66 -2.19
C LYS A 201 -23.05 -10.63 -2.13
N ARG A 202 -23.63 -9.43 -1.99
CA ARG A 202 -25.06 -9.20 -2.05
C ARG A 202 -25.64 -9.58 -3.41
N LYS A 203 -24.95 -9.25 -4.51
CA LYS A 203 -25.37 -9.62 -5.87
C LYS A 203 -25.29 -11.14 -6.10
N GLU A 204 -24.31 -11.82 -5.53
CA GLU A 204 -24.20 -13.29 -5.61
C GLU A 204 -25.34 -14.03 -4.89
N LEU A 205 -25.83 -13.49 -3.76
CA LEU A 205 -26.92 -14.09 -2.98
C LEU A 205 -28.28 -14.06 -3.70
N GLY A 206 -28.45 -13.19 -4.70
CA GLY A 206 -29.69 -13.07 -5.47
C GLY A 206 -30.92 -12.82 -4.60
N GLU A 207 -32.01 -13.56 -4.87
CA GLU A 207 -33.27 -13.52 -4.11
C GLU A 207 -33.35 -14.58 -3.00
N GLY A 208 -32.29 -15.37 -2.78
CA GLY A 208 -32.34 -16.53 -1.89
C GLY A 208 -32.48 -16.15 -0.41
N ASP A 209 -31.62 -15.24 0.08
CA ASP A 209 -31.64 -14.78 1.47
C ASP A 209 -31.85 -13.27 1.54
N ILE A 210 -33.14 -12.89 1.63
CA ILE A 210 -33.58 -11.50 1.67
C ILE A 210 -33.02 -10.78 2.92
N SER A 211 -33.00 -11.46 4.07
CA SER A 211 -32.48 -10.89 5.33
C SER A 211 -31.01 -10.57 5.21
N ARG A 212 -30.22 -11.51 4.67
CA ARG A 212 -28.78 -11.30 4.47
C ARG A 212 -28.49 -10.23 3.42
N SER A 213 -29.28 -10.17 2.35
CA SER A 213 -29.16 -9.14 1.32
C SER A 213 -29.42 -7.74 1.89
N MET A 214 -30.41 -7.60 2.77
CA MET A 214 -30.70 -6.36 3.49
C MET A 214 -29.57 -5.97 4.45
N GLU A 215 -29.05 -6.91 5.22
CA GLU A 215 -27.89 -6.67 6.10
C GLU A 215 -26.68 -6.12 5.33
N LEU A 216 -26.29 -6.78 4.24
CA LEU A 216 -25.16 -6.34 3.41
C LEU A 216 -25.39 -4.96 2.81
N ALA A 217 -26.61 -4.67 2.35
CA ALA A 217 -26.98 -3.35 1.86
C ALA A 217 -26.88 -2.29 2.97
N ALA A 218 -27.29 -2.61 4.21
CA ALA A 218 -27.18 -1.71 5.35
C ALA A 218 -25.71 -1.47 5.76
N TYR A 219 -24.89 -2.50 5.82
CA TYR A 219 -23.46 -2.37 6.13
C TYR A 219 -22.75 -1.50 5.10
N PHE A 220 -23.07 -1.66 3.82
CA PHE A 220 -22.50 -0.84 2.74
C PHE A 220 -22.78 0.67 2.91
N THR A 221 -23.84 1.06 3.63
CA THR A 221 -24.11 2.48 3.95
C THR A 221 -23.24 3.06 5.07
N HIS A 222 -22.46 2.22 5.76
CA HIS A 222 -21.58 2.63 6.87
C HIS A 222 -20.10 2.73 6.45
N CYS A 223 -19.75 2.25 5.24
CA CYS A 223 -18.42 2.47 4.69
C CYS A 223 -18.16 3.96 4.45
N SER A 224 -16.95 4.41 4.75
CA SER A 224 -16.55 5.82 4.63
C SER A 224 -16.16 6.15 3.20
N LEU A 225 -17.17 6.33 2.34
CA LEU A 225 -17.02 6.63 0.91
C LEU A 225 -17.15 8.13 0.63
N GLN A 226 -16.75 8.55 -0.57
CA GLN A 226 -17.05 9.92 -1.03
C GLN A 226 -18.57 10.15 -1.05
N PRO A 227 -19.04 11.38 -0.78
CA PRO A 227 -20.47 11.69 -0.67
C PRO A 227 -21.31 11.24 -1.87
N VAL A 228 -20.76 11.32 -3.08
CA VAL A 228 -21.42 10.87 -4.32
C VAL A 228 -21.69 9.37 -4.29
N HIS A 229 -20.72 8.55 -3.89
CA HIS A 229 -20.87 7.10 -3.82
C HIS A 229 -21.71 6.67 -2.61
N LEU A 230 -21.59 7.38 -1.48
CA LEU A 230 -22.42 7.15 -0.30
C LEU A 230 -23.91 7.45 -0.59
N ALA A 231 -24.21 8.48 -1.39
CA ALA A 231 -25.58 8.75 -1.83
C ALA A 231 -26.13 7.62 -2.69
N LEU A 232 -25.31 6.99 -3.55
CA LEU A 232 -25.70 5.82 -4.35
C LEU A 232 -25.98 4.59 -3.48
N SER A 233 -25.14 4.32 -2.48
CA SER A 233 -25.34 3.19 -1.56
C SER A 233 -26.61 3.37 -0.71
N LEU A 234 -26.83 4.56 -0.16
CA LEU A 234 -28.04 4.90 0.59
C LEU A 234 -29.31 4.81 -0.27
N ARG A 235 -29.26 5.27 -1.52
CA ARG A 235 -30.39 5.14 -2.46
C ARG A 235 -30.71 3.68 -2.77
N SER A 236 -29.69 2.84 -2.94
CA SER A 236 -29.85 1.39 -3.13
C SER A 236 -30.49 0.75 -1.90
N ALA A 237 -29.94 1.02 -0.71
CA ALA A 237 -30.46 0.51 0.56
C ALA A 237 -31.92 0.93 0.80
N MET A 238 -32.26 2.22 0.58
CA MET A 238 -33.63 2.73 0.64
C MET A 238 -34.59 1.90 -0.24
N SER A 239 -34.19 1.63 -1.48
CA SER A 239 -35.03 0.87 -2.43
C SER A 239 -35.26 -0.57 -1.98
N ILE A 240 -34.24 -1.22 -1.43
CA ILE A 240 -34.31 -2.61 -0.95
C ILE A 240 -35.18 -2.69 0.32
N PHE A 241 -34.95 -1.79 1.28
CA PHE A 241 -35.64 -1.81 2.57
C PHE A 241 -37.12 -1.43 2.43
N PHE A 242 -37.44 -0.48 1.55
CA PHE A 242 -38.83 -0.12 1.28
C PHE A 242 -39.62 -1.28 0.65
N LYS A 243 -39.03 -1.99 -0.32
CA LYS A 243 -39.67 -3.15 -0.97
C LYS A 243 -39.97 -4.29 0.00
N ASN A 244 -39.09 -4.52 0.98
CA ASN A 244 -39.23 -5.58 1.97
C ASN A 244 -39.97 -5.14 3.25
N LYS A 245 -40.66 -3.98 3.21
CA LYS A 245 -41.45 -3.45 4.33
C LYS A 245 -40.65 -3.26 5.63
N GLN A 246 -39.37 -2.91 5.51
CA GLN A 246 -38.51 -2.55 6.64
C GLN A 246 -38.53 -1.03 6.85
N LEU A 247 -39.69 -0.50 7.25
CA LEU A 247 -40.02 0.92 7.11
C LEU A 247 -39.33 1.80 8.16
N ALA A 248 -39.13 1.33 9.39
CA ALA A 248 -38.47 2.12 10.43
C ALA A 248 -36.98 2.31 10.09
N THR A 249 -36.32 1.24 9.66
CA THR A 249 -34.91 1.32 9.23
C THR A 249 -34.77 2.09 7.91
N CYS A 250 -35.70 1.93 6.96
CA CYS A 250 -35.70 2.69 5.71
C CYS A 250 -35.78 4.21 5.94
N ALA A 251 -36.58 4.66 6.91
CA ALA A 251 -36.68 6.07 7.26
C ALA A 251 -35.33 6.68 7.69
N HIS A 252 -34.49 5.91 8.39
CA HIS A 252 -33.14 6.35 8.74
C HIS A 252 -32.24 6.53 7.52
N PHE A 253 -32.29 5.63 6.53
CA PHE A 253 -31.55 5.82 5.28
C PHE A 253 -32.03 7.03 4.48
N CYS A 254 -33.33 7.27 4.43
CA CYS A 254 -33.87 8.47 3.77
C CYS A 254 -33.34 9.77 4.41
N ARG A 255 -33.32 9.86 5.75
CA ARG A 255 -32.80 11.05 6.45
C ARG A 255 -31.33 11.28 6.16
N ARG A 256 -30.50 10.23 6.30
CA ARG A 256 -29.07 10.30 5.94
C ARG A 256 -28.84 10.67 4.47
N LEU A 257 -29.67 10.15 3.57
CA LEU A 257 -29.60 10.48 2.16
C LEU A 257 -29.94 11.94 1.90
N LEU A 258 -30.92 12.52 2.61
CA LEU A 258 -31.29 13.93 2.48
C LEU A 258 -30.21 14.86 3.06
N GLU A 259 -29.50 14.46 4.12
CA GLU A 259 -28.37 15.22 4.69
C GLU A 259 -27.22 15.39 3.71
N LEU A 260 -27.01 14.44 2.79
CA LEU A 260 -25.99 14.53 1.73
C LEU A 260 -26.37 15.50 0.60
N ASN A 261 -27.58 16.08 0.63
CA ASN A 261 -28.11 16.99 -0.39
C ASN A 261 -27.88 16.48 -1.85
N PRO A 262 -28.38 15.28 -2.20
CA PRO A 262 -28.20 14.71 -3.53
C PRO A 262 -29.04 15.47 -4.57
N GLY A 263 -28.93 15.11 -5.85
CA GLY A 263 -29.69 15.76 -6.91
C GLY A 263 -31.20 15.81 -6.65
N ALA A 264 -31.87 16.90 -7.08
CA ALA A 264 -33.27 17.22 -6.74
C ALA A 264 -34.26 16.06 -6.89
N LYS A 265 -34.13 15.27 -7.97
CA LYS A 265 -34.99 14.11 -8.23
C LYS A 265 -34.84 13.00 -7.17
N ILE A 266 -33.62 12.77 -6.68
CA ILE A 266 -33.34 11.79 -5.61
C ILE A 266 -33.92 12.28 -4.29
N MET A 267 -33.81 13.59 -4.00
CA MET A 267 -34.38 14.17 -2.78
C MET A 267 -35.91 14.07 -2.77
N GLU A 268 -36.57 14.36 -3.89
CA GLU A 268 -38.03 14.25 -3.98
C GLU A 268 -38.49 12.81 -3.73
N GLN A 269 -37.83 11.83 -4.36
CA GLN A 269 -38.09 10.41 -4.12
C GLN A 269 -37.85 10.02 -2.65
N ALA A 270 -36.74 10.44 -2.06
CA ALA A 270 -36.41 10.15 -0.67
C ALA A 270 -37.44 10.75 0.31
N ARG A 271 -37.94 11.96 0.05
CA ARG A 271 -39.02 12.59 0.85
C ARG A 271 -40.34 11.83 0.73
N GLN A 272 -40.73 11.42 -0.48
CA GLN A 272 -41.94 10.63 -0.69
C GLN A 272 -41.88 9.29 0.06
N VAL A 273 -40.75 8.58 -0.07
CA VAL A 273 -40.51 7.31 0.64
C VAL A 273 -40.49 7.53 2.15
N LEU A 274 -39.85 8.60 2.64
CA LEU A 274 -39.81 8.93 4.07
C LEU A 274 -41.22 9.15 4.63
N THR A 275 -42.05 9.96 3.97
CA THR A 275 -43.45 10.17 4.38
C THR A 275 -44.26 8.88 4.39
N ALA A 276 -44.00 7.96 3.46
CA ALA A 276 -44.64 6.65 3.45
C ALA A 276 -44.18 5.76 4.62
N CYS A 277 -42.89 5.80 4.95
CA CYS A 277 -42.31 5.04 6.06
C CYS A 277 -42.81 5.53 7.43
N GLU A 278 -42.96 6.85 7.61
CA GLU A 278 -43.39 7.46 8.87
C GLU A 278 -44.86 7.18 9.22
N LYS A 279 -45.70 6.84 8.23
CA LYS A 279 -47.10 6.44 8.47
C LYS A 279 -47.22 5.08 9.16
N ALA A 280 -46.24 4.20 9.01
CA ALA A 280 -46.23 2.86 9.60
C ALA A 280 -44.79 2.40 9.89
N PRO A 281 -44.14 2.90 10.96
CA PRO A 281 -42.74 2.62 11.27
C PRO A 281 -42.58 1.23 11.91
N VAL A 282 -42.92 0.19 11.17
CA VAL A 282 -42.75 -1.21 11.58
C VAL A 282 -41.75 -1.88 10.65
N ASP A 283 -40.85 -2.65 11.26
CA ASP A 283 -39.87 -3.46 10.58
C ASP A 283 -40.36 -4.91 10.51
N ALA A 284 -40.51 -5.44 9.29
CA ALA A 284 -41.07 -6.77 9.04
C ALA A 284 -40.08 -7.91 9.30
N HIS A 285 -38.78 -7.66 9.16
CA HIS A 285 -37.73 -8.68 9.25
C HIS A 285 -36.76 -8.40 10.40
N LYS A 286 -36.30 -9.46 11.07
CA LYS A 286 -35.22 -9.38 12.06
C LYS A 286 -33.89 -9.47 11.32
N ILE A 287 -33.14 -8.37 11.28
CA ILE A 287 -31.82 -8.26 10.66
C ILE A 287 -30.76 -7.95 11.73
N ASN A 288 -29.53 -8.43 11.54
CA ASN A 288 -28.40 -8.13 12.41
C ASN A 288 -27.78 -6.76 12.10
N TYR A 289 -28.57 -5.70 12.24
CA TYR A 289 -28.10 -4.35 11.92
C TYR A 289 -28.61 -3.37 12.97
N ASP A 290 -27.68 -2.60 13.54
CA ASP A 290 -27.98 -1.53 14.48
C ASP A 290 -27.43 -0.20 13.91
N PRO A 291 -28.30 0.75 13.52
CA PRO A 291 -27.89 2.04 12.99
C PRO A 291 -27.27 2.98 14.04
N ARG A 292 -27.44 2.71 15.34
CA ARG A 292 -26.98 3.60 16.42
C ARG A 292 -25.64 3.19 17.01
N ASN A 293 -25.24 1.93 16.83
CA ASN A 293 -24.00 1.41 17.35
C ASN A 293 -22.93 1.38 16.23
N PRO A 294 -21.84 2.16 16.32
CA PRO A 294 -20.79 2.12 15.32
C PRO A 294 -20.12 0.73 15.25
N PHE A 295 -19.90 0.24 14.03
CA PHE A 295 -19.27 -1.04 13.77
C PHE A 295 -18.32 -0.95 12.58
N ASP A 296 -17.35 -1.86 12.55
CA ASP A 296 -16.56 -2.17 11.36
C ASP A 296 -17.09 -3.44 10.69
N ILE A 297 -16.76 -3.68 9.43
CA ILE A 297 -17.27 -4.83 8.69
C ILE A 297 -16.16 -5.85 8.50
N CYS A 298 -16.36 -7.07 9.03
CA CYS A 298 -15.46 -8.18 8.73
C CYS A 298 -15.64 -8.59 7.26
N SER A 299 -14.60 -8.46 6.43
CA SER A 299 -14.68 -8.70 4.98
C SER A 299 -14.62 -10.18 4.57
N ILE A 300 -14.48 -11.09 5.54
CA ILE A 300 -14.57 -12.56 5.35
C ILE A 300 -15.99 -13.03 5.66
N THR A 301 -16.47 -12.78 6.88
CA THR A 301 -17.79 -13.24 7.35
C THR A 301 -18.92 -12.29 6.93
N PHE A 302 -18.59 -11.06 6.51
CA PHE A 302 -19.54 -9.98 6.23
C PHE A 302 -20.50 -9.70 7.40
N THR A 303 -19.97 -9.71 8.62
CA THR A 303 -20.72 -9.40 9.85
C THR A 303 -20.17 -8.13 10.51
N PRO A 304 -21.01 -7.38 11.23
CA PRO A 304 -20.57 -6.19 11.94
C PRO A 304 -19.70 -6.59 13.15
N VAL A 305 -18.61 -5.85 13.34
CA VAL A 305 -17.72 -5.89 14.49
C VAL A 305 -17.98 -4.62 15.28
N TYR A 306 -18.85 -4.72 16.29
CA TYR A 306 -19.26 -3.57 17.09
C TYR A 306 -18.13 -3.06 18.00
N LYS A 307 -18.10 -1.75 18.24
CA LYS A 307 -17.16 -1.13 19.19
C LYS A 307 -17.23 -1.82 20.56
N GLY A 308 -16.06 -2.21 21.08
CA GLY A 308 -15.91 -2.92 22.36
C GLY A 308 -15.88 -4.45 22.24
N SER A 309 -16.21 -5.01 21.08
CA SER A 309 -16.00 -6.44 20.81
C SER A 309 -14.52 -6.75 20.63
N LYS A 310 -14.10 -7.98 20.92
CA LYS A 310 -12.76 -8.45 20.53
C LYS A 310 -12.68 -8.54 19.01
N TYR A 311 -11.59 -8.07 18.43
CA TYR A 311 -11.33 -8.10 16.99
C TYR A 311 -9.88 -8.51 16.73
N ALA A 312 -9.65 -9.05 15.53
CA ALA A 312 -8.33 -9.18 14.96
C ALA A 312 -8.18 -8.13 13.85
N GLU A 313 -6.98 -7.57 13.69
CA GLU A 313 -6.73 -6.47 12.75
C GLU A 313 -5.71 -6.87 11.68
N ASP A 314 -5.92 -6.40 10.46
CA ASP A 314 -4.90 -6.43 9.41
C ASP A 314 -3.93 -5.26 9.64
N PRO A 315 -2.65 -5.52 9.99
CA PRO A 315 -1.70 -4.48 10.34
C PRO A 315 -1.33 -3.55 9.17
N TYR A 316 -1.60 -3.94 7.93
CA TYR A 316 -1.33 -3.11 6.76
C TYR A 316 -2.49 -2.16 6.49
N THR A 317 -3.71 -2.68 6.39
CA THR A 317 -4.88 -1.88 6.00
C THR A 317 -5.60 -1.26 7.18
N GLY A 318 -5.46 -1.81 8.39
CA GLY A 318 -6.26 -1.47 9.57
C GLY A 318 -7.68 -2.01 9.50
N ALA A 319 -7.95 -3.00 8.63
CA ALA A 319 -9.26 -3.65 8.55
C ALA A 319 -9.48 -4.57 9.75
N ARG A 320 -10.68 -4.50 10.33
CA ARG A 320 -11.05 -5.31 11.48
C ARG A 320 -11.83 -6.56 11.06
N PHE A 321 -11.48 -7.67 11.71
CA PHE A 321 -12.04 -8.99 11.48
C PHE A 321 -12.55 -9.59 12.79
N GLN A 322 -13.42 -10.58 12.65
CA GLN A 322 -13.78 -11.42 13.78
C GLN A 322 -12.55 -12.20 14.27
N THR A 323 -12.51 -12.49 15.57
CA THR A 323 -11.39 -13.24 16.19
C THR A 323 -11.20 -14.64 15.60
N GLU A 324 -12.26 -15.26 15.08
CA GLU A 324 -12.22 -16.55 14.38
C GLU A 324 -11.40 -16.52 13.07
N CYS A 325 -11.21 -15.32 12.51
CA CYS A 325 -10.44 -15.13 11.28
C CYS A 325 -8.96 -14.83 11.54
N GLU A 326 -8.53 -14.78 12.81
CA GLU A 326 -7.15 -14.54 13.17
C GLU A 326 -6.23 -15.61 12.57
N GLY A 327 -5.12 -15.17 11.99
CA GLY A 327 -4.16 -16.03 11.31
C GLY A 327 -4.51 -16.42 9.87
N GLN A 328 -5.70 -16.08 9.37
CA GLN A 328 -6.03 -16.20 7.94
C GLN A 328 -5.40 -15.05 7.14
N ILE A 329 -5.35 -15.21 5.81
CA ILE A 329 -4.90 -14.17 4.90
C ILE A 329 -6.04 -13.16 4.67
N SER A 330 -5.74 -11.87 4.83
CA SER A 330 -6.66 -10.76 4.60
C SER A 330 -7.13 -10.74 3.14
N PRO A 331 -8.45 -10.69 2.89
CA PRO A 331 -8.99 -10.64 1.54
C PRO A 331 -8.89 -9.25 0.89
N LEU A 332 -8.32 -8.25 1.58
CA LEU A 332 -8.12 -6.89 1.06
C LEU A 332 -6.89 -6.75 0.16
N GLY A 333 -6.01 -7.75 0.14
CA GLY A 333 -4.88 -7.85 -0.79
C GLY A 333 -4.34 -9.27 -0.94
N GLU A 334 -4.86 -10.26 -0.21
CA GLU A 334 -4.47 -11.67 -0.34
C GLU A 334 -2.98 -11.94 -0.03
N PHE A 335 -2.30 -11.01 0.68
CA PHE A 335 -0.89 -11.15 1.05
C PHE A 335 -0.61 -11.00 2.56
N VAL A 336 -1.44 -10.27 3.31
CA VAL A 336 -1.21 -10.00 4.75
C VAL A 336 -1.92 -11.02 5.65
N LYS A 337 -1.26 -11.46 6.71
CA LYS A 337 -1.87 -12.31 7.74
C LYS A 337 -2.60 -11.46 8.80
N ILE A 338 -3.86 -11.77 9.05
CA ILE A 338 -4.69 -11.09 10.05
C ILE A 338 -4.12 -11.38 11.45
N GLY A 339 -3.92 -10.34 12.26
CA GLY A 339 -3.36 -10.44 13.61
C GLY A 339 -1.84 -10.65 13.65
N ALA A 340 -1.12 -10.46 12.54
CA ALA A 340 0.34 -10.50 12.53
C ALA A 340 0.94 -9.30 13.29
N ASP A 341 2.04 -9.55 13.99
CA ASP A 341 2.85 -8.50 14.59
C ASP A 341 3.68 -7.81 13.50
N ALA A 342 3.59 -6.49 13.40
CA ALA A 342 4.18 -5.72 12.31
C ALA A 342 4.60 -4.33 12.78
N SER A 343 5.76 -3.85 12.30
CA SER A 343 6.28 -2.54 12.69
C SER A 343 5.54 -1.35 12.05
N GLY A 344 4.75 -1.60 11.02
CA GLY A 344 4.06 -0.59 10.22
C GLY A 344 4.73 -0.30 8.87
N LEU A 345 3.99 0.37 8.00
CA LEU A 345 4.39 0.70 6.62
C LEU A 345 5.66 1.58 6.58
N LEU A 346 6.65 1.13 5.82
CA LEU A 346 7.88 1.88 5.56
C LEU A 346 8.08 2.12 4.06
N ILE A 347 7.88 3.36 3.63
CA ILE A 347 7.92 3.80 2.23
C ILE A 347 8.78 5.07 2.04
N SER A 348 9.34 5.64 3.11
CA SER A 348 10.23 6.80 3.01
C SER A 348 11.50 6.62 3.84
N PRO A 349 12.66 7.06 3.34
CA PRO A 349 13.89 7.14 4.15
C PRO A 349 13.69 7.96 5.43
N THR A 350 12.80 8.95 5.43
CA THR A 350 12.53 9.84 6.58
C THR A 350 11.87 9.16 7.78
N GLN A 351 11.37 7.92 7.60
CA GLN A 351 10.77 7.10 8.64
C GLN A 351 11.81 6.28 9.42
N VAL A 352 12.99 6.05 8.84
CA VAL A 352 14.11 5.37 9.49
C VAL A 352 14.89 6.45 10.25
N ARG A 353 14.93 6.34 11.58
CA ARG A 353 15.72 7.23 12.45
C ARG A 353 17.13 6.72 12.64
#